data_AF-A0A940T8R8-F1
#
_entry.id   AF-A0A940T8R8-F1
#
_cell.length_a   1.000
_cell.length_b   1.000
_cell.length_c   1.000
_cell.angle_alpha   90.00
_cell.angle_beta   90.00
_cell.angle_gamma   90.00
#
_symmetry.space_group_name_H-M   'P 1'
#
loop_
_entity.id
_entity.type
_entity.pdbx_description
1 polymer ?
#
loop_
_entity_poly.entity_id
_entity_poly.type
_entity_poly.pdbx_seq_one_letter_code
_entity_poly.pdbx_strand_id
1 'polypeptide(L)'
;MKAKQWMLAAILICGTSGFASCGNDDDAAIVTPVAKEYFTLWNQCEALTALQEYVEDVTNPDSKNFIREEDRVATFDMDGTFVGELYPSYFE
;
A
#
# COMPACT_ATOMS: atom_id res chain seq x y z
N MET A 1 -35.75 4.29 36.07
CA MET A 1 -36.67 3.15 36.33
C MET A 1 -37.95 3.33 35.50
N LYS A 2 -38.31 2.29 34.73
CA LYS A 2 -39.58 2.03 33.97
C LYS A 2 -39.89 2.97 32.79
N ALA A 3 -39.60 2.61 31.53
CA ALA A 3 -40.24 1.60 30.66
C ALA A 3 -41.67 1.96 30.23
N LYS A 4 -41.89 2.16 28.92
CA LYS A 4 -43.21 1.91 28.30
C LYS A 4 -43.07 1.45 26.84
N GLN A 5 -42.98 0.14 26.74
CA GLN A 5 -43.34 -0.75 25.63
C GLN A 5 -44.53 -0.22 24.80
N TRP A 6 -44.37 -0.14 23.48
CA TRP A 6 -45.47 -0.29 22.51
C TRP A 6 -45.10 -1.48 21.61
N MET A 7 -45.80 -2.60 21.80
CA MET A 7 -45.77 -3.77 20.91
C MET A 7 -46.94 -3.68 19.93
N LEU A 8 -46.72 -4.18 18.70
CA LEU A 8 -47.62 -4.92 17.79
C LEU A 8 -46.99 -4.81 16.38
N ALA A 9 -46.14 -5.74 15.91
CA ALA A 9 -46.40 -7.10 15.42
C ALA A 9 -47.32 -7.16 14.17
N ALA A 10 -46.71 -7.39 13.00
CA ALA A 10 -47.34 -8.06 11.86
C ALA A 10 -46.31 -9.02 11.22
N ILE A 11 -46.73 -10.26 11.04
CA ILE A 11 -45.96 -11.47 10.69
C ILE A 11 -46.20 -11.82 9.21
N LEU A 12 -45.28 -12.62 8.64
CA LEU A 12 -45.37 -13.45 7.42
C LEU A 12 -45.03 -12.70 6.11
N ILE A 13 -44.09 -13.15 5.27
CA ILE A 13 -44.11 -14.44 4.55
C ILE A 13 -42.69 -14.97 4.26
N CYS A 14 -42.58 -16.30 4.37
CA CYS A 14 -41.47 -17.15 3.98
C CYS A 14 -40.97 -16.92 2.54
N GLY A 15 -39.66 -16.88 2.38
CA GLY A 15 -38.97 -17.06 1.11
C GLY A 15 -37.61 -17.69 1.36
N THR A 16 -37.59 -18.94 1.82
CA THR A 16 -36.37 -19.75 1.89
C THR A 16 -35.90 -20.08 0.48
N SER A 17 -34.66 -19.69 0.14
CA SER A 17 -33.87 -20.34 -0.90
C SER A 17 -32.39 -20.16 -0.59
N GLY A 18 -31.70 -21.27 -0.36
CA GLY A 18 -30.26 -21.39 -0.58
C GLY A 18 -29.38 -21.25 0.66
N PHE A 19 -29.03 -22.40 1.23
CA PHE A 19 -27.89 -22.55 2.12
C PHE A 19 -26.59 -22.14 1.40
N ALA A 20 -25.87 -21.18 1.98
CA ALA A 20 -24.41 -21.14 1.91
C ALA A 20 -23.92 -20.93 3.35
N SER A 21 -23.95 -22.03 4.11
CA SER A 21 -23.18 -22.17 5.33
C SER A 21 -21.71 -22.32 4.93
N CYS A 22 -21.00 -21.20 4.77
CA CYS A 22 -19.56 -21.20 4.99
C CYS A 22 -19.37 -20.86 6.47
N GLY A 23 -18.80 -21.81 7.20
CA GLY A 23 -18.57 -21.68 8.63
C GLY A 23 -17.73 -20.45 8.96
N ASN A 24 -18.00 -19.90 10.14
CA ASN A 24 -17.11 -18.99 10.82
C ASN A 24 -15.79 -19.71 11.13
N ASP A 25 -14.81 -19.52 10.26
CA ASP A 25 -13.39 -19.65 10.64
C ASP A 25 -12.90 -18.24 10.97
N ASP A 26 -13.35 -17.72 12.11
CA ASP A 26 -12.94 -16.43 12.66
C ASP A 26 -11.56 -16.54 13.33
N ASP A 27 -10.56 -17.03 12.60
CA ASP A 27 -9.13 -16.97 12.94
C ASP A 27 -8.34 -16.50 11.70
N ALA A 28 -8.92 -15.58 10.93
CA ALA A 28 -8.15 -14.76 10.01
C ALA A 28 -7.23 -13.87 10.85
N ALA A 29 -6.03 -14.38 11.14
CA ALA A 29 -4.94 -13.61 11.72
C ALA A 29 -4.92 -12.24 11.02
N ILE A 30 -5.07 -11.18 11.81
CA ILE A 30 -4.90 -9.82 11.34
C ILE A 30 -3.46 -9.75 10.82
N VAL A 31 -3.28 -9.91 9.51
CA VAL A 31 -2.00 -9.71 8.85
C VAL A 31 -1.78 -8.21 8.85
N THR A 32 -1.23 -7.69 9.93
CA THR A 32 -0.77 -6.30 9.99
C THR A 32 0.33 -6.18 8.93
N PRO A 33 0.14 -5.39 7.86
CA PRO A 33 1.17 -5.26 6.84
C PRO A 33 2.42 -4.68 7.50
N VAL A 34 3.53 -5.41 7.42
CA VAL A 34 4.83 -4.91 7.86
C VAL A 34 5.13 -3.66 7.05
N ALA A 35 5.37 -2.54 7.74
CA ALA A 35 5.75 -1.31 7.09
C ALA A 35 7.02 -1.54 6.26
N LYS A 36 6.98 -1.18 4.98
CA LYS A 36 8.12 -1.36 4.08
C LYS A 36 9.18 -0.31 4.41
N GLU A 37 10.35 -0.78 4.83
CA GLU A 37 11.51 0.08 5.03
C GLU A 37 12.22 0.32 3.69
N TYR A 38 12.43 1.60 3.36
CA TYR A 38 13.15 2.03 2.17
C TYR A 38 14.53 2.58 2.54
N PHE A 39 15.48 2.51 1.62
CA PHE A 39 16.82 3.11 1.77
C PHE A 39 17.67 2.56 2.94
N THR A 40 17.45 1.30 3.36
CA THR A 40 18.20 0.67 4.48
C THR A 40 19.71 0.57 4.26
N LEU A 41 20.16 0.62 3.00
CA LEU A 41 21.58 0.60 2.61
C LEU A 41 22.17 1.99 2.33
N TRP A 42 21.40 3.07 2.52
CA TRP A 42 21.84 4.43 2.27
C TRP A 42 22.34 5.09 3.56
N ASN A 43 23.45 5.81 3.46
CA ASN A 43 23.88 6.71 4.53
C ASN A 43 22.94 7.92 4.60
N GLN A 44 22.85 8.55 5.76
CA GLN A 44 22.18 9.84 5.91
C GLN A 44 23.04 10.93 5.26
N CYS A 45 22.65 11.36 4.07
CA CYS A 45 23.38 12.33 3.27
C CYS A 45 22.43 13.21 2.46
N GLU A 46 22.96 14.33 1.95
CA GLU A 46 22.20 15.31 1.17
C GLU A 46 21.52 14.69 -0.06
N ALA A 47 22.19 13.75 -0.74
CA ALA A 47 21.62 13.07 -1.91
C ALA A 47 20.37 12.24 -1.55
N LEU A 48 20.37 11.56 -0.40
CA LEU A 48 19.20 10.82 0.07
C LEU A 48 18.05 11.78 0.39
N THR A 49 18.34 12.87 1.10
CA THR A 49 17.34 13.90 1.43
C THR A 49 16.70 14.47 0.17
N ALA A 50 17.53 14.89 -0.80
CA ALA A 50 17.04 15.44 -2.07
C ALA A 50 16.18 14.44 -2.86
N LEU A 51 16.57 13.16 -2.87
CA LEU A 51 15.79 12.11 -3.54
C LEU A 51 14.42 11.91 -2.88
N GLN A 52 14.37 11.87 -1.54
CA GLN A 52 13.13 11.70 -0.79
C GLN A 52 12.19 12.89 -0.98
N GLU A 53 12.70 14.11 -0.82
CA GLU A 53 11.94 15.35 -1.02
C GLU A 53 11.39 15.45 -2.44
N TYR A 54 12.21 15.12 -3.45
CA TYR A 54 11.76 15.13 -4.85
C TYR A 54 10.63 14.12 -5.08
N VAL A 55 10.79 12.88 -4.62
CA VAL A 55 9.76 11.84 -4.80
C VAL A 55 8.47 12.21 -4.07
N GLU A 56 8.55 12.73 -2.85
CA GLU A 56 7.38 13.19 -2.09
C GLU A 56 6.65 14.32 -2.83
N ASP A 57 7.39 15.31 -3.34
CA ASP A 57 6.84 16.45 -4.05
C ASP A 57 6.14 16.05 -5.36
N VAL A 58 6.81 15.26 -6.22
CA VAL A 58 6.27 14.92 -7.55
C VAL A 58 5.19 13.83 -7.52
N THR A 59 5.04 13.11 -6.41
CA THR A 59 3.99 12.08 -6.26
C THR A 59 2.79 12.56 -5.45
N ASN A 60 2.88 13.72 -4.80
CA ASN A 60 1.76 14.34 -4.10
C ASN A 60 0.76 14.98 -5.10
N PRO A 61 -0.49 14.50 -5.19
CA PRO A 61 -1.49 15.02 -6.13
C PRO A 61 -1.83 16.51 -5.95
N ASP A 62 -1.59 17.06 -4.75
CA ASP A 62 -1.84 18.46 -4.44
C ASP A 62 -0.62 19.36 -4.72
N SER A 63 0.54 18.76 -5.06
CA SER A 63 1.72 19.54 -5.42
C SER A 63 1.58 20.18 -6.80
N LYS A 64 2.05 21.43 -6.91
CA LYS A 64 2.24 22.11 -8.20
C LYS A 64 3.21 21.37 -9.13
N ASN A 65 4.06 20.50 -8.58
CA ASN A 65 5.07 19.74 -9.29
C ASN A 65 4.64 18.28 -9.55
N PHE A 66 3.37 17.93 -9.31
CA PHE A 66 2.86 16.58 -9.49
C PHE A 66 3.10 16.05 -10.92
N ILE A 67 3.67 14.85 -11.00
CA ILE A 67 3.88 14.11 -12.25
C ILE A 67 2.91 12.92 -12.26
N ARG A 68 2.10 12.82 -13.34
CA ARG A 68 1.18 11.70 -13.55
C ARG A 68 1.94 10.38 -13.60
N GLU A 69 1.31 9.29 -13.16
CA GLU A 69 1.99 8.00 -12.99
C GLU A 69 2.68 7.50 -14.26
N GLU A 70 2.02 7.66 -15.41
CA GLU A 70 2.54 7.28 -16.73
C GLU A 70 3.77 8.08 -17.17
N ASP A 71 4.01 9.25 -16.57
CA ASP A 71 5.11 10.15 -16.92
C ASP A 71 6.30 10.02 -15.93
N ARG A 72 6.20 9.16 -14.91
CA ARG A 72 7.26 8.95 -13.89
C ARG A 72 8.38 8.03 -14.41
N VAL A 73 9.12 8.51 -15.41
CA VAL A 73 10.23 7.78 -16.03
C VAL A 73 11.56 8.22 -15.41
N ALA A 74 12.35 7.26 -14.91
CA ALA A 74 13.72 7.48 -14.44
C ALA A 74 14.71 6.73 -15.32
N THR A 75 15.79 7.40 -15.70
CA THR A 75 16.86 6.84 -16.53
C THR A 75 18.15 6.77 -15.72
N PHE A 76 18.79 5.62 -15.73
CA PHE A 76 20.04 5.37 -15.03
C PHE A 76 21.07 4.84 -16.01
N ASP A 77 22.31 5.26 -15.83
CA ASP A 77 23.44 4.58 -16.47
C ASP A 77 23.66 3.21 -15.82
N MET A 78 24.37 2.32 -16.49
CA MET A 78 24.65 0.98 -16.00
C MET A 78 26.00 0.93 -15.27
N ASP A 79 27.09 1.11 -16.02
CA ASP A 79 28.46 1.12 -15.51
C ASP A 79 28.79 2.41 -14.76
N GLY A 80 29.52 2.28 -13.65
CA GLY A 80 29.79 3.38 -12.73
C GLY A 80 28.59 3.82 -11.88
N THR A 81 27.37 3.37 -12.17
CA THR A 81 26.15 3.71 -11.40
C THR A 81 25.57 2.50 -10.66
N PHE A 82 25.12 1.45 -11.38
CA PHE A 82 24.61 0.23 -10.75
C PHE A 82 25.72 -0.77 -10.45
N VAL A 83 26.72 -0.84 -11.33
CA VAL A 83 27.91 -1.70 -11.15
C VAL A 83 29.16 -0.84 -11.16
N GLY A 84 30.18 -1.25 -10.40
CA GLY A 84 31.47 -0.57 -10.42
C GLY A 84 32.06 -0.60 -11.84
N GLU A 85 32.58 0.54 -12.32
CA GLU A 85 33.03 0.70 -13.71
C GLU A 85 34.11 -0.33 -14.13
N LEU A 86 34.98 -0.71 -13.19
CA LEU A 86 36.05 -1.68 -13.44
C LEU A 86 35.68 -3.11 -13.03
N TYR A 87 34.46 -3.34 -12.53
CA TYR A 87 34.01 -4.66 -12.11
C TYR A 87 33.39 -5.41 -13.31
N PRO A 88 33.91 -6.59 -13.67
CA PRO A 88 33.37 -7.35 -14.79
C PRO A 88 32.03 -7.99 -14.40
N SER A 89 30.91 -7.32 -14.70
CA SER A 89 29.55 -7.78 -14.38
C SER A 89 28.93 -8.74 -15.40
N TYR A 90 29.63 -9.03 -16.50
CA TYR A 90 29.13 -9.86 -17.61
C TYR A 90 29.26 -11.38 -17.40
N PHE A 91 29.88 -11.83 -16.30
CA PHE A 91 30.13 -13.25 -16.01
C PHE A 91 29.30 -13.80 -14.84
N GLU A 92 28.36 -13.00 -14.34
CA GLU A 92 27.41 -13.34 -13.27
C GLU A 92 26.18 -14.09 -13.81
#